data_AF-A0A223AAL5-F1
#
_entry.id   AF-A0A223AAL5-F1
#
_cell.length_a   1.000
_cell.length_b   1.000
_cell.length_c   1.000
_cell.angle_alpha   90.00
_cell.angle_beta   90.00
_cell.angle_gamma   90.00
#
_symmetry.space_group_name_H-M   'P 1'
#
loop_
_entity.id
_entity.type
_entity.pdbx_description
1 polymer ?
#
loop_
_entity_poly.entity_id
_entity_poly.type
_entity_poly.pdbx_seq_one_letter_code
_entity_poly.pdbx_strand_id
1 'polypeptide(L)'
;GKGQAFTRMKYRFIKSGRVVEMTMKATDDVEVADVVDTDMRYLYSDGEYWHFMDPETFEQVQTDKAGMGGADKWLKGEEDCIVTLWNGTPIWVQPPNFVE
;
A
#
# COMPACT_ATOMS: atom_id res chain seq x y z
N GLY A 1 -30.25 -25.01 -8.97
CA GLY A 1 -29.23 -26.02 -9.35
C GLY A 1 -28.75 -26.73 -8.09
N LYS A 2 -28.54 -28.05 -8.15
CA LYS A 2 -28.08 -28.89 -7.02
C LYS A 2 -26.54 -28.87 -6.88
N GLY A 3 -25.93 -27.69 -6.85
CA GLY A 3 -24.48 -27.50 -6.72
C GLY A 3 -24.15 -26.54 -5.59
N GLN A 4 -23.09 -26.82 -4.83
CA GLN A 4 -22.61 -25.94 -3.76
C GLN A 4 -22.26 -24.56 -4.34
N ALA A 5 -22.68 -23.50 -3.66
CA ALA A 5 -22.35 -22.14 -4.07
C ALA A 5 -20.84 -21.89 -3.96
N PHE A 6 -20.29 -21.17 -4.94
CA PHE A 6 -18.89 -20.76 -4.98
C PHE A 6 -18.76 -19.35 -5.57
N THR A 7 -17.71 -18.65 -5.16
CA THR A 7 -17.37 -17.30 -5.61
C THR A 7 -16.02 -17.35 -6.32
N ARG A 8 -15.91 -16.74 -7.50
CA ARG A 8 -14.62 -16.50 -8.16
C ARG A 8 -14.23 -15.04 -7.98
N MET A 9 -13.02 -14.81 -7.52
CA MET A 9 -12.46 -13.49 -7.31
C MET A 9 -11.09 -13.40 -7.98
N LYS A 10 -10.75 -12.19 -8.43
CA LYS A 10 -9.44 -11.87 -8.98
C LYS A 10 -8.83 -10.79 -8.09
N TYR A 11 -7.64 -11.04 -7.57
CA TYR A 11 -6.94 -10.10 -6.69
C TYR A 11 -5.51 -9.88 -7.17
N ARG A 12 -4.93 -8.75 -6.76
CA ARG A 12 -3.55 -8.37 -7.08
C ARG A 12 -2.74 -8.39 -5.78
N PHE A 13 -1.58 -9.06 -5.80
CA PHE A 13 -0.60 -8.93 -4.75
C PHE A 13 -0.04 -7.51 -4.75
N ILE A 14 -0.19 -6.78 -3.64
CA ILE A 14 0.28 -5.39 -3.54
C ILE A 14 1.80 -5.32 -3.75
N LYS A 15 2.58 -6.19 -3.09
CA LYS A 15 4.05 -6.20 -3.17
C LYS A 15 4.61 -6.57 -4.55
N SER A 16 3.98 -7.49 -5.27
CA SER A 16 4.55 -8.03 -6.52
C SER A 16 3.80 -7.60 -7.78
N GLY A 17 2.64 -6.95 -7.65
CA GLY A 17 1.75 -6.62 -8.76
C GLY A 17 1.11 -7.84 -9.46
N ARG A 18 1.48 -9.07 -9.06
CA ARG A 18 0.96 -10.30 -9.67
C ARG A 18 -0.53 -10.41 -9.42
N VAL A 19 -1.28 -10.70 -10.48
CA VAL A 19 -2.72 -10.92 -10.41
C VAL A 19 -3.02 -12.41 -10.37
N VAL A 20 -3.88 -12.83 -9.45
CA VAL A 20 -4.29 -14.24 -9.25
C VAL A 20 -5.80 -14.33 -9.23
N GLU A 21 -6.31 -15.44 -9.77
CA GLU A 21 -7.72 -15.81 -9.70
C GLU A 21 -7.89 -16.92 -8.66
N MET A 22 -8.87 -16.76 -7.77
CA MET A 22 -9.18 -17.70 -6.69
C MET A 22 -10.67 -18.03 -6.69
N THR A 23 -10.98 -19.30 -6.52
CA THR A 23 -12.36 -19.80 -6.33
C THR A 23 -12.53 -20.20 -4.88
N MET A 24 -13.48 -19.58 -4.18
CA MET A 24 -13.84 -19.89 -2.80
C MET A 24 -15.19 -20.60 -2.76
N LYS A 25 -15.31 -21.62 -1.92
CA LYS A 25 -16.59 -22.23 -1.54
C LYS A 25 -17.26 -21.38 -0.46
N ALA A 26 -18.56 -21.56 -0.26
CA ALA A 26 -19.31 -20.88 0.79
C ALA A 26 -18.85 -21.20 2.23
N THR A 27 -18.01 -22.22 2.42
CA THR A 27 -17.44 -22.63 3.73
C THR A 27 -16.01 -22.16 3.93
N ASP A 28 -15.41 -21.50 2.94
CA ASP A 28 -14.03 -21.04 3.01
C ASP A 28 -14.01 -19.66 3.68
N ASP A 29 -13.14 -19.50 4.67
CA ASP A 29 -12.89 -18.22 5.34
C ASP A 29 -11.55 -17.62 4.87
N VAL A 30 -11.45 -16.29 4.92
CA VAL A 30 -10.22 -15.54 4.65
C VAL A 30 -9.94 -14.59 5.79
N GLU A 31 -8.67 -14.44 6.13
CA GLU A 31 -8.25 -13.44 7.10
C GLU A 31 -8.28 -12.05 6.48
N VAL A 32 -8.83 -11.09 7.24
CA VAL A 32 -8.84 -9.68 6.85
C VAL A 32 -7.46 -9.10 7.15
N ALA A 33 -6.85 -8.48 6.16
CA ALA A 33 -5.63 -7.70 6.36
C ALA A 33 -5.98 -6.30 6.87
N ASP A 34 -5.27 -5.83 7.89
CA ASP A 34 -5.37 -4.45 8.37
C ASP A 34 -4.56 -3.53 7.44
N VAL A 35 -5.26 -2.98 6.45
CA VAL A 35 -4.68 -2.12 5.42
C VAL A 35 -5.39 -0.78 5.45
N VAL A 36 -4.61 0.29 5.59
CA VAL A 36 -5.11 1.66 5.69
C VAL A 36 -4.31 2.55 4.75
N ASP A 37 -5.01 3.36 3.97
CA ASP A 37 -4.42 4.47 3.23
C ASP A 37 -4.38 5.70 4.14
N THR A 38 -3.19 6.27 4.33
CA THR A 38 -2.97 7.42 5.19
C THR A 38 -2.35 8.54 4.39
N ASP A 39 -2.93 9.74 4.49
CA ASP A 39 -2.35 10.96 3.95
C ASP A 39 -1.11 11.32 4.77
N MET A 40 0.06 11.35 4.12
CA MET A 40 1.33 11.65 4.77
C MET A 40 2.15 12.62 3.94
N ARG A 41 3.03 13.36 4.61
CA ARG A 41 4.00 14.24 3.97
C ARG A 41 5.35 13.56 3.85
N TYR A 42 5.94 13.60 2.66
CA TYR A 42 7.32 13.16 2.46
C TYR A 42 8.29 14.16 3.10
N LEU A 43 9.25 13.66 3.88
CA LEU A 43 10.24 14.48 4.57
C LEU A 43 11.57 14.51 3.82
N TYR A 44 12.25 13.36 3.77
CA TYR A 44 13.56 13.18 3.18
C TYR A 44 13.84 11.70 2.93
N SER A 45 14.94 11.43 2.23
CA SER A 45 15.52 10.09 2.13
C SER A 45 16.96 10.12 2.63
N ASP A 46 17.40 9.04 3.26
CA ASP A 46 18.79 8.84 3.72
C ASP A 46 19.63 8.03 2.71
N GLY A 47 19.04 7.68 1.57
CA GLY A 47 19.63 6.88 0.50
C GLY A 47 19.21 5.41 0.50
N GLU A 48 18.73 4.90 1.64
CA GLU A 48 18.20 3.54 1.77
C GLU A 48 16.69 3.54 2.09
N TYR A 49 16.27 4.49 2.91
CA TYR A 49 14.88 4.67 3.35
C TYR A 49 14.34 6.04 2.95
N TRP A 50 13.02 6.08 2.74
CA TRP A 50 12.23 7.29 2.55
C TRP A 50 11.34 7.48 3.77
N HIS A 51 11.38 8.68 4.32
CA HIS A 51 10.71 9.04 5.57
C HIS A 51 9.47 9.88 5.29
N PHE A 52 8.37 9.52 5.93
CA PHE A 52 7.06 10.15 5.82
C PHE A 52 6.53 10.51 7.20
N MET A 53 5.71 11.56 7.27
CA MET A 53 5.08 12.01 8.51
C MET A 53 3.59 12.22 8.30
N ASP A 54 2.80 11.70 9.23
CA ASP A 54 1.38 12.05 9.35
C ASP A 54 1.26 13.51 9.85
N PRO A 55 0.56 14.40 9.12
CA PRO A 55 0.43 15.81 9.50
C PRO A 55 -0.48 16.05 10.70
N GLU A 56 -1.35 15.10 11.07
CA GLU A 56 -2.28 15.20 12.19
C GLU A 56 -1.65 14.65 13.48
N THR A 57 -1.01 13.49 13.41
CA THR A 57 -0.47 12.79 14.58
C THR A 57 1.02 13.04 14.79
N PHE A 58 1.73 13.56 13.78
CA PHE A 58 3.19 13.70 13.72
C PHE A 58 3.94 12.36 13.84
N GLU A 59 3.25 11.23 13.67
CA GLU A 59 3.87 9.92 13.59
C GLU A 59 4.68 9.80 12.31
N GLN A 60 5.88 9.22 12.43
CA GLN A 60 6.77 9.02 11.30
C GLN A 60 6.85 7.55 10.94
N VAL A 61 6.79 7.28 9.64
CA VAL A 61 7.01 5.95 9.09
C VAL A 61 8.10 6.03 8.03
N GLN A 62 8.82 4.93 7.87
CA GLN A 62 9.83 4.80 6.84
C GLN A 62 9.52 3.61 5.96
N THR A 63 9.91 3.71 4.68
CA THR A 63 9.77 2.60 3.75
C THR A 63 11.06 2.40 2.96
N ASP A 64 11.27 1.15 2.55
CA ASP A 64 12.37 0.78 1.67
C ASP A 64 11.99 0.98 0.20
N LYS A 65 12.94 0.70 -0.69
CA LYS A 65 12.72 0.82 -2.14
C LYS A 65 11.56 -0.06 -2.64
N ALA A 66 11.27 -1.19 -1.98
CA ALA A 66 10.18 -2.06 -2.40
C ALA A 66 8.81 -1.45 -2.04
N GLY A 67 8.67 -0.88 -0.84
CA GLY A 67 7.46 -0.18 -0.42
C GLY A 67 7.25 1.16 -1.16
N MET A 68 8.33 1.80 -1.64
CA MET A 68 8.21 2.97 -2.51
C MET A 68 7.49 2.70 -3.82
N GLY A 69 7.48 1.47 -4.35
CA GLY A 69 6.73 1.14 -5.57
C GLY A 69 7.16 1.91 -6.84
N GLY A 70 8.32 2.58 -6.82
CA GLY A 70 8.78 3.47 -7.88
C GLY A 70 8.41 4.96 -7.70
N ALA A 71 7.78 5.31 -6.57
CA ALA A 71 7.44 6.69 -6.20
C ALA A 71 8.67 7.56 -5.91
N ASP A 72 9.83 6.94 -5.66
CA ASP A 72 11.11 7.60 -5.35
C ASP A 72 11.56 8.61 -6.40
N LYS A 73 11.10 8.46 -7.65
CA LYS A 73 11.43 9.34 -8.77
C LYS A 73 10.60 10.62 -8.82
N TRP A 74 9.53 10.68 -8.03
CA TRP A 74 8.50 11.73 -8.09
C TRP A 74 8.43 12.57 -6.82
N LEU A 75 9.21 12.21 -5.80
CA LEU A 75 9.27 12.92 -4.52
C LEU A 75 10.60 13.66 -4.41
N LYS A 76 10.55 14.98 -4.29
CA LYS A 76 11.72 15.87 -4.14
C LYS A 76 11.84 16.43 -2.72
N GLY A 77 10.75 16.46 -1.96
CA GLY A 77 10.68 16.96 -0.58
C GLY A 77 9.40 17.78 -0.34
N GLU A 78 8.80 17.60 0.83
CA GLU A 78 7.60 18.34 1.30
C GLU A 78 6.29 18.03 0.56
N GLU A 79 6.26 17.07 -0.37
CA GLU A 79 5.02 16.69 -1.04
C GLU A 79 4.08 15.88 -0.14
N ASP A 80 2.79 16.16 -0.24
CA ASP A 80 1.74 15.33 0.33
C ASP A 80 1.48 14.12 -0.59
N CYS A 81 1.44 12.93 0.01
CA CYS A 81 1.30 11.65 -0.68
C CYS A 81 0.41 10.70 0.12
N ILE A 82 -0.08 9.64 -0.53
CA ILE A 82 -0.85 8.60 0.15
C ILE A 82 0.08 7.41 0.40
N VAL A 83 0.20 7.01 1.66
CA VAL A 83 0.98 5.85 2.09
C VAL A 83 0.02 4.75 2.52
N THR A 84 0.05 3.62 1.84
CA THR A 84 -0.70 2.43 2.23
C THR A 84 0.09 1.66 3.28
N LEU A 85 -0.46 1.57 4.49
CA LEU A 85 0.09 0.83 5.62
C LEU A 85 -0.57 -0.54 5.71
N TRP A 86 0.22 -1.59 5.96
CA TRP A 86 -0.25 -2.90 6.37
C TRP A 86 0.31 -3.24 7.74
N ASN A 87 -0.57 -3.39 8.75
CA ASN A 87 -0.19 -3.52 10.16
C ASN A 87 0.80 -2.40 10.59
N GLY A 88 0.53 -1.15 10.16
CA GLY A 88 1.39 0.01 10.41
C GLY A 88 2.69 0.08 9.60
N THR A 89 3.00 -0.93 8.76
CA THR A 89 4.20 -0.91 7.91
C THR A 89 3.85 -0.41 6.51
N PRO A 90 4.55 0.61 5.97
CA PRO A 90 4.33 1.06 4.60
C PRO A 90 4.63 -0.03 3.57
N ILE A 91 3.67 -0.30 2.68
CA ILE A 91 3.80 -1.31 1.61
C ILE A 91 3.64 -0.73 0.21
N TRP A 92 3.12 0.49 0.09
CA TRP A 92 2.93 1.20 -1.17
C TRP A 92 2.88 2.70 -0.93
N VAL A 93 3.50 3.47 -1.81
CA VAL A 93 3.45 4.94 -1.80
C VAL A 93 2.87 5.42 -3.12
N GLN A 94 1.81 6.21 -3.04
CA GLN A 94 1.24 6.92 -4.18
C GLN A 94 1.70 8.38 -4.14
N PRO A 95 2.58 8.81 -5.06
CA PRO A 95 3.00 10.20 -5.14
C PRO A 95 1.85 11.10 -5.62
N PRO A 96 1.95 12.42 -5.45
CA PRO A 96 0.98 13.35 -6.00
C PRO A 96 0.89 13.23 -7.54
N ASN A 97 -0.30 13.50 -8.09
CA ASN A 97 -0.54 13.41 -9.54
C ASN A 97 0.27 14.42 -10.36
N PHE A 98 0.68 15.53 -9.73
CA PHE A 98 1.47 16.58 -10.37
C PHE A 98 2.66 16.90 -9.48
N VAL A 99 3.84 16.95 -10.10
CA VAL A 99 5.10 17.35 -9.46
C VAL A 99 5.59 18.58 -10.22
N GLU A 100 5.89 19.67 -9.50
CA GLU A 100 6.48 20.90 -10.06
C GLU A 100 8.02 20.85 -10.04
#